data_AF-A0A811LSY1-F1
#
_entry.id   AF-A0A811LSY1-F1
#
_cell.length_a   1.000
_cell.length_b   1.000
_cell.length_c   1.000
_cell.angle_alpha   90.00
_cell.angle_beta   90.00
_cell.angle_gamma   90.00
#
_symmetry.space_group_name_H-M   'P 1'
#
loop_
_entity.id
_entity.type
_entity.pdbx_description
1 polymer ?
#
loop_
_entity_poly.entity_id
_entity_poly.type
_entity_poly.pdbx_seq_one_letter_code
_entity_poly.pdbx_strand_id
1 'polypeptide(L)'
;MVFCDAPFLFYFSGCIATSLWTSTCLTVIILAFNRLCDLVSVKLSNSLFSGSRVYIWLLIPLLYFLWFVWYCPVLLFTSIYYSEFSNPYVGTVFEAQAEDQYISWPMIANDTVTPLIMVLLYTVICIVFLVRSYRLKRNSAGSGAKLTDFQKTTVIQSCLICCLFVLCGAIYNYMDYYGAPVSLVTFSTIIWQACHGGTVIIYLIFNKTLRNEMSRYLIKRPAVIVSVSMYPSEGKLIHNTTTGPKLGLF
;
A
#
# COMPACT_ATOMS: atom_id res chain seq x y z
N MET A 1 -8.04 31.46 -7.30
CA MET A 1 -9.26 31.19 -6.50
C MET A 1 -10.19 30.34 -7.37
N VAL A 2 -10.08 29.01 -7.27
CA VAL A 2 -10.78 28.02 -8.14
C VAL A 2 -11.99 27.39 -7.42
N PHE A 3 -12.19 27.70 -6.14
CA PHE A 3 -13.31 27.17 -5.35
C PHE A 3 -14.68 27.71 -5.78
N CYS A 4 -14.72 28.79 -6.57
CA CYS A 4 -15.95 29.49 -6.91
C CYS A 4 -16.78 28.81 -8.02
N ASP A 5 -16.16 27.98 -8.87
CA ASP A 5 -16.87 27.36 -10.00
C ASP A 5 -17.62 26.08 -9.59
N ALA A 6 -17.05 25.28 -8.67
CA ALA A 6 -17.64 24.01 -8.22
C ALA A 6 -17.25 23.66 -6.75
N PRO A 7 -17.66 24.46 -5.76
CA PRO A 7 -17.19 24.35 -4.37
C PRO A 7 -17.43 22.97 -3.74
N PHE A 8 -18.61 22.38 -3.97
CA PHE A 8 -18.95 21.06 -3.44
C PHE A 8 -18.07 19.96 -4.04
N LEU A 9 -17.75 20.03 -5.34
CA LEU A 9 -16.93 19.03 -6.00
C LEU A 9 -15.50 19.04 -5.46
N PHE A 10 -14.89 20.22 -5.30
CA PHE A 10 -13.56 20.34 -4.72
C PHE A 10 -13.53 19.93 -3.25
N TYR A 11 -14.56 20.25 -2.47
CA TYR A 11 -14.68 19.81 -1.08
C TYR A 11 -14.75 18.28 -0.98
N PHE A 12 -15.67 17.62 -1.69
CA PHE A 12 -15.78 16.15 -1.65
C PHE A 12 -14.53 15.45 -2.20
N SER A 13 -13.93 16.00 -3.26
CA SER A 13 -12.68 15.49 -3.82
C SER A 13 -11.56 15.53 -2.78
N GLY A 14 -11.39 16.66 -2.10
CA GLY A 14 -10.40 16.80 -1.03
C GLY A 14 -10.64 15.82 0.11
N CYS A 15 -11.90 15.65 0.56
CA CYS A 15 -12.23 14.71 1.64
C CYS A 15 -11.85 13.27 1.26
N ILE A 16 -12.17 12.87 0.03
CA ILE A 16 -11.85 11.53 -0.49
C ILE A 16 -10.34 11.36 -0.63
N ALA A 17 -9.63 12.33 -1.21
CA ALA A 17 -8.18 12.28 -1.40
C ALA A 17 -7.44 12.14 -0.06
N THR A 18 -7.78 13.00 0.91
CA THR A 18 -7.26 13.01 2.28
C THR A 18 -7.48 11.65 2.97
N SER A 19 -8.70 11.11 2.85
CA SER A 19 -9.07 9.85 3.51
C SER A 19 -8.46 8.63 2.83
N LEU A 20 -8.32 8.65 1.50
CA LEU A 20 -7.64 7.60 0.76
C LEU A 20 -6.15 7.59 1.06
N TRP A 21 -5.52 8.75 1.21
CA TRP A 21 -4.11 8.86 1.60
C TRP A 21 -3.86 8.16 2.94
N THR A 22 -4.58 8.57 3.99
CA THR A 22 -4.42 8.01 5.34
C THR A 22 -4.80 6.53 5.42
N SER A 23 -5.86 6.10 4.72
CA SER A 23 -6.24 4.69 4.62
C SER A 23 -5.18 3.85 3.88
N THR A 24 -4.56 4.41 2.84
CA THR A 24 -3.46 3.75 2.12
C THR A 24 -2.26 3.56 3.04
N CYS A 25 -1.87 4.60 3.77
CA CYS A 25 -0.82 4.57 4.80
C CYS A 25 -1.05 3.46 5.84
N LEU A 26 -2.27 3.29 6.33
CA LEU A 26 -2.59 2.20 7.25
C LEU A 26 -2.57 0.82 6.58
N THR A 27 -3.07 0.74 5.34
CA THR A 27 -3.07 -0.51 4.56
C THR A 27 -1.65 -1.01 4.30
N VAL A 28 -0.71 -0.11 3.98
CA VAL A 28 0.68 -0.51 3.75
C VAL A 28 1.38 -0.94 5.06
N ILE A 29 0.99 -0.41 6.24
CA ILE A 29 1.47 -0.91 7.55
C ILE A 29 0.99 -2.34 7.79
N ILE A 30 -0.31 -2.60 7.58
CA ILE A 30 -0.88 -3.96 7.74
C ILE A 30 -0.20 -4.93 6.79
N LEU A 31 0.06 -4.51 5.55
CA LEU A 31 0.79 -5.31 4.58
C LEU A 31 2.22 -5.62 5.06
N ALA A 32 2.94 -4.63 5.59
CA ALA A 32 4.27 -4.83 6.17
C ALA A 32 4.24 -5.85 7.30
N PHE A 33 3.28 -5.73 8.21
CA PHE A 33 3.08 -6.67 9.30
C PHE A 33 2.79 -8.10 8.80
N ASN A 34 1.93 -8.25 7.79
CA ASN A 34 1.69 -9.54 7.14
C ASN A 34 2.98 -10.14 6.54
N ARG A 35 3.85 -9.32 5.94
CA ARG A 35 5.15 -9.80 5.42
C ARG A 35 6.11 -10.22 6.52
N LEU A 36 6.13 -9.48 7.64
CA LEU A 36 6.91 -9.86 8.81
C LEU A 36 6.45 -11.21 9.36
N CYS A 37 5.14 -11.42 9.51
CA CYS A 37 4.59 -12.70 9.96
C CYS A 37 4.98 -13.86 9.03
N ASP A 38 4.90 -13.67 7.71
CA ASP A 38 5.29 -14.68 6.73
C ASP A 38 6.79 -15.03 6.80
N LEU A 39 7.65 -14.04 7.00
CA LEU A 39 9.10 -14.24 7.15
C LEU A 39 9.48 -14.95 8.45
N VAL A 40 8.76 -14.68 9.55
CA VAL A 40 9.00 -15.33 10.84
C VAL A 40 8.47 -16.76 10.81
N SER A 41 7.19 -16.93 10.49
CA SER A 41 6.52 -18.23 10.46
C SER A 41 5.29 -18.23 9.56
N VAL A 42 5.30 -19.10 8.55
CA VAL A 42 4.16 -19.34 7.67
C VAL A 42 2.91 -19.78 8.47
N LYS A 43 3.09 -20.49 9.60
CA LYS A 43 1.97 -20.87 10.48
C LYS A 43 1.32 -19.65 11.14
N LEU A 44 2.12 -18.68 11.57
CA LEU A 44 1.62 -17.44 12.17
C LEU A 44 0.88 -16.59 11.13
N SER A 45 1.48 -16.44 9.94
CA SER A 45 0.85 -15.76 8.80
C SER A 45 -0.50 -16.39 8.47
N ASN A 46 -0.57 -17.72 8.33
CA ASN A 46 -1.83 -18.43 8.08
C ASN A 46 -2.83 -18.30 9.24
N SER A 47 -2.37 -18.26 10.49
CA SER A 47 -3.27 -18.09 11.63
C SER A 47 -3.88 -16.68 11.70
N LEU A 48 -3.17 -15.64 11.24
CA LEU A 48 -3.66 -14.26 11.33
C LEU A 48 -4.36 -13.80 10.05
N PHE A 49 -3.89 -14.24 8.89
CA PHE A 49 -4.27 -13.73 7.57
C PHE A 49 -4.85 -14.81 6.64
N SER A 50 -5.24 -15.99 7.12
CA SER A 50 -5.91 -16.99 6.27
C SER A 50 -7.43 -16.94 6.37
N GLY A 51 -8.09 -17.17 5.22
CA GLY A 51 -9.54 -17.27 5.09
C GLY A 51 -10.24 -15.93 5.28
N SER A 52 -11.38 -15.94 5.98
CA SER A 52 -12.20 -14.75 6.22
C SER A 52 -11.57 -13.72 7.15
N ARG A 53 -10.51 -14.08 7.89
CA ARG A 53 -9.83 -13.17 8.84
C ARG A 53 -9.16 -11.97 8.16
N VAL A 54 -8.78 -12.09 6.89
CA VAL A 54 -8.24 -10.95 6.12
C VAL A 54 -9.25 -9.81 6.02
N TYR A 55 -10.55 -10.11 5.91
CA TYR A 55 -11.58 -9.08 5.85
C TYR A 55 -11.65 -8.25 7.13
N ILE A 56 -11.33 -8.85 8.29
CA ILE A 56 -11.24 -8.11 9.56
C ILE A 56 -10.09 -7.10 9.51
N TRP A 57 -8.93 -7.51 8.98
CA TRP A 57 -7.79 -6.61 8.81
C TRP A 57 -8.07 -5.50 7.79
N LEU A 58 -8.83 -5.79 6.73
CA LEU A 58 -9.24 -4.79 5.73
C LEU A 58 -10.33 -3.84 6.24
N LEU A 59 -11.10 -4.25 7.24
CA LEU A 59 -12.07 -3.37 7.90
C LEU A 59 -11.37 -2.21 8.65
N ILE A 60 -10.16 -2.43 9.15
CA ILE A 60 -9.41 -1.42 9.91
C ILE A 60 -9.10 -0.17 9.04
N PRO A 61 -8.46 -0.27 7.85
CA PRO A 61 -8.29 0.86 6.94
C PRO A 61 -9.60 1.50 6.47
N LEU A 62 -10.67 0.71 6.35
CA LEU A 62 -11.98 1.23 5.95
C LEU A 62 -12.61 2.10 7.06
N LEU A 63 -12.53 1.66 8.32
CA LEU A 63 -12.98 2.48 9.45
C LEU A 63 -12.14 3.73 9.62
N TYR A 64 -10.83 3.63 9.38
CA TYR A 64 -9.92 4.78 9.38
C TYR A 64 -10.26 5.79 8.28
N PHE A 65 -10.55 5.31 7.06
CA PHE A 65 -11.05 6.12 5.96
C PHE A 65 -12.32 6.88 6.37
N LEU A 66 -13.32 6.18 6.91
CA LEU A 66 -14.57 6.81 7.34
C LEU A 66 -14.31 7.88 8.41
N TRP A 67 -13.46 7.59 9.40
CA TRP A 67 -13.12 8.57 10.42
C TRP A 67 -12.51 9.86 9.84
N PHE A 68 -11.59 9.75 8.88
CA PHE A 68 -11.01 10.92 8.21
C PHE A 68 -12.03 11.70 7.37
N VAL A 69 -12.97 11.03 6.69
CA VAL A 69 -14.02 11.71 5.91
C VAL A 69 -14.89 12.62 6.79
N TRP A 70 -15.22 12.19 8.02
CA TRP A 70 -16.16 12.92 8.88
C TRP A 70 -15.48 13.93 9.82
N TYR A 71 -14.25 13.65 10.28
CA TYR A 71 -13.64 14.41 11.38
C TYR A 71 -12.35 15.17 11.00
N CYS A 72 -11.74 14.89 9.85
CA CYS A 72 -10.52 15.58 9.44
C CYS A 72 -10.86 16.83 8.62
N PRO A 73 -10.25 18.00 8.92
CA PRO A 73 -10.32 19.13 8.01
C PRO A 73 -9.73 18.73 6.66
N VAL A 74 -10.43 19.13 5.60
CA VAL A 74 -10.16 18.71 4.23
C VAL A 74 -8.96 19.46 3.65
N LEU A 75 -8.07 18.77 2.92
CA LEU A 75 -7.10 19.45 2.07
C LEU A 75 -7.80 20.01 0.83
N LEU A 76 -7.66 21.32 0.63
CA LEU A 76 -8.29 22.04 -0.46
C LEU A 76 -7.28 22.41 -1.53
N PHE A 77 -7.70 22.27 -2.79
CA PHE A 77 -6.88 22.64 -3.93
C PHE A 77 -6.71 24.16 -4.01
N THR A 78 -5.46 24.62 -4.08
CA THR A 78 -5.11 26.02 -4.35
C THR A 78 -4.50 26.17 -5.74
N SER A 79 -5.00 27.18 -6.48
CA SER A 79 -4.51 27.51 -7.82
C SER A 79 -3.14 28.18 -7.83
N ILE A 80 -2.65 28.66 -6.68
CA ILE A 80 -1.35 29.34 -6.59
C ILE A 80 -0.22 28.30 -6.75
N TYR A 81 -0.41 27.13 -6.16
CA TYR A 81 0.59 26.06 -6.14
C TYR A 81 0.18 24.83 -6.95
N TYR A 82 -1.03 24.81 -7.53
CA TYR A 82 -1.62 23.67 -8.25
C TYR A 82 -1.59 22.36 -7.43
N SER A 83 -1.79 22.48 -6.11
CA SER A 83 -1.74 21.35 -5.18
C SER A 83 -2.73 21.56 -4.05
N GLU A 84 -2.97 20.47 -3.33
CA GLU A 84 -3.88 20.41 -2.18
C GLU A 84 -3.11 20.78 -0.91
N PHE A 85 -3.68 21.68 -0.10
CA PHE A 85 -3.11 22.14 1.16
C PHE A 85 -4.20 22.22 2.23
N SER A 86 -3.80 22.07 3.49
CA SER A 86 -4.73 22.23 4.61
C SER A 86 -5.26 23.67 4.69
N ASN A 87 -4.38 24.67 4.55
CA ASN A 87 -4.74 26.09 4.48
C ASN A 87 -5.08 26.51 3.02
N PRO A 88 -6.35 26.82 2.69
CA PRO A 88 -6.73 27.24 1.34
C PRO A 88 -6.20 28.63 0.96
N TYR A 89 -5.75 29.43 1.93
CA TYR A 89 -5.23 30.78 1.75
C TYR A 89 -3.70 30.84 1.61
N VAL A 90 -3.01 29.69 1.53
CA VAL A 90 -1.55 29.63 1.34
C VAL A 90 -1.10 30.43 0.12
N GLY A 91 -0.07 31.26 0.28
CA GLY A 91 0.44 32.18 -0.74
C GLY A 91 -0.41 33.43 -0.96
N THR A 92 -1.41 33.71 -0.11
CA THR A 92 -2.22 34.94 -0.17
C THR A 92 -1.96 35.87 1.02
N VAL A 93 -2.44 37.11 0.94
CA VAL A 93 -2.34 38.09 2.04
C VAL A 93 -3.08 37.67 3.33
N PHE A 94 -3.93 36.65 3.26
CA PHE A 94 -4.73 36.13 4.37
C PHE A 94 -4.13 34.87 5.02
N GLU A 95 -2.97 34.41 4.55
CA GLU A 95 -2.33 33.17 5.00
C GLU A 95 -2.13 33.16 6.52
N ALA A 96 -1.46 34.18 7.05
CA ALA A 96 -1.09 34.27 8.47
C ALA A 96 -2.30 34.35 9.42
N GLN A 97 -3.44 34.88 8.96
CA GLN A 97 -4.66 34.98 9.75
C GLN A 97 -5.48 33.69 9.74
N ALA A 98 -5.33 32.89 8.68
CA ALA A 98 -6.07 31.64 8.48
C ALA A 98 -5.29 30.40 8.93
N GLU A 99 -3.97 30.48 9.03
CA GLU A 99 -3.07 29.35 9.31
C GLU A 99 -3.52 28.53 10.52
N ASP A 100 -3.71 29.17 11.67
CA ASP A 100 -4.15 28.50 12.91
C ASP A 100 -5.51 27.79 12.80
N GLN A 101 -6.38 28.25 11.89
CA GLN A 101 -7.74 27.72 11.74
C GLN A 101 -7.79 26.47 10.85
N TYR A 102 -6.80 26.29 9.97
CA TYR A 102 -6.80 25.24 8.95
C TYR A 102 -5.70 24.19 9.16
N ILE A 103 -4.95 24.23 10.26
CA ILE A 103 -4.00 23.17 10.63
C ILE A 103 -4.75 21.85 10.87
N SER A 104 -4.34 20.81 10.15
CA SER A 104 -4.88 19.46 10.29
C SER A 104 -4.02 18.60 11.20
N TRP A 105 -4.25 18.69 12.52
CA TRP A 105 -3.56 17.84 13.50
C TRP A 105 -3.63 16.34 13.19
N PRO A 106 -4.78 15.77 12.76
CA PRO A 106 -4.85 14.35 12.41
C PRO A 106 -3.99 13.97 11.21
N MET A 107 -3.86 14.85 10.21
CA MET A 107 -3.00 14.61 9.05
C MET A 107 -1.52 14.66 9.45
N ILE A 108 -1.10 15.70 10.18
CA ILE A 108 0.28 15.83 10.67
C ILE A 108 0.66 14.61 11.53
N ALA A 109 -0.26 14.17 12.40
CA ALA A 109 -0.06 12.97 13.20
C ALA A 109 0.09 11.72 12.33
N ASN A 110 -0.76 11.53 11.32
CA ASN A 110 -0.64 10.41 10.38
C ASN A 110 0.70 10.44 9.63
N ASP A 111 1.06 11.59 9.07
CA ASP A 111 2.27 11.77 8.25
C ASP A 111 3.56 11.77 9.07
N THR A 112 3.46 11.86 10.39
CA THR A 112 4.58 11.66 11.31
C THR A 112 4.65 10.21 11.80
N VAL A 113 3.55 9.71 12.37
CA VAL A 113 3.52 8.41 13.06
C VAL A 113 3.60 7.25 12.08
N THR A 114 2.88 7.31 10.95
CA THR A 114 2.85 6.22 9.98
C THR A 114 4.24 5.96 9.38
N PRO A 115 4.98 6.97 8.86
CA PRO A 115 6.36 6.76 8.41
C PRO A 115 7.28 6.20 9.49
N LEU A 116 7.16 6.62 10.75
CA LEU A 116 7.97 6.08 11.85
C LEU A 116 7.70 4.60 12.11
N ILE A 117 6.42 4.21 12.17
CA ILE A 117 6.02 2.79 12.30
C ILE A 117 6.53 1.99 11.10
N MET A 118 6.46 2.55 9.90
CA MET A 118 6.92 1.90 8.69
C MET A 118 8.43 1.66 8.69
N VAL A 119 9.21 2.69 9.01
CA VAL A 119 10.67 2.55 9.14
C VAL A 119 10.98 1.46 10.16
N LEU A 120 10.35 1.48 11.34
CA LEU A 120 10.55 0.46 12.37
C LEU A 120 10.23 -0.96 11.85
N LEU A 121 9.03 -1.17 11.30
CA LEU A 121 8.61 -2.48 10.80
C LEU A 121 9.53 -2.99 9.68
N TYR A 122 9.90 -2.13 8.74
CA TYR A 122 10.77 -2.53 7.63
C TYR A 122 12.22 -2.76 8.08
N THR A 123 12.73 -2.01 9.06
CA THR A 123 14.01 -2.32 9.69
C THR A 123 13.98 -3.71 10.32
N VAL A 124 12.92 -4.05 11.07
CA VAL A 124 12.73 -5.39 11.65
C VAL A 124 12.65 -6.47 10.56
N ILE A 125 11.88 -6.24 9.50
CA ILE A 125 11.77 -7.14 8.34
C ILE A 125 13.15 -7.40 7.72
N CYS A 126 13.94 -6.34 7.48
CA CYS A 126 15.28 -6.45 6.92
C CYS A 126 16.21 -7.26 7.84
N ILE A 127 16.19 -7.00 9.15
CA ILE A 127 16.99 -7.75 10.13
C ILE A 127 16.59 -9.24 10.13
N VAL A 128 15.30 -9.55 10.25
CA VAL A 128 14.78 -10.93 10.25
C VAL A 128 15.15 -11.64 8.95
N PHE A 129 15.00 -10.96 7.81
CA PHE A 129 15.38 -11.48 6.50
C PHE A 129 16.88 -11.81 6.43
N LEU A 130 17.76 -10.91 6.88
CA LEU A 130 19.21 -11.12 6.89
C LEU A 130 19.61 -12.28 7.82
N VAL A 131 19.08 -12.31 9.03
CA VAL A 131 19.35 -13.38 10.00
C VAL A 131 18.89 -14.73 9.45
N ARG A 132 17.68 -14.81 8.88
CA ARG A 132 17.16 -16.04 8.29
C ARG A 132 17.96 -16.47 7.07
N SER A 133 18.33 -15.53 6.20
CA SER A 133 19.20 -15.78 5.05
C SER A 133 20.56 -16.35 5.46
N TYR A 134 21.17 -15.76 6.50
CA TYR A 134 22.46 -16.22 7.02
C TYR A 134 22.37 -17.60 7.67
N ARG A 135 21.36 -17.84 8.51
CA ARG A 135 21.13 -19.15 9.15
C ARG A 135 20.92 -20.25 8.11
N LEU A 136 20.11 -19.99 7.09
CA LEU A 136 19.90 -20.94 6.00
C LEU A 136 21.20 -21.20 5.25
N LYS A 137 21.97 -20.15 4.89
CA LYS A 137 23.27 -20.32 4.20
C LYS A 137 24.28 -21.12 5.03
N ARG A 138 24.32 -20.92 6.35
CA ARG A 138 25.21 -21.66 7.28
C ARG A 138 24.79 -23.12 7.48
N ASN A 139 23.50 -23.39 7.55
CA ASN A 139 22.96 -24.75 7.66
C ASN A 139 22.88 -25.48 6.31
N SER A 140 23.08 -24.77 5.19
CA SER A 140 23.08 -25.33 3.82
C SER A 140 24.32 -26.15 3.48
N ALA A 141 25.24 -26.40 4.43
CA ALA A 141 26.26 -27.42 4.25
C ALA A 141 25.66 -28.85 4.12
N GLY A 142 24.35 -29.04 4.40
CA GLY A 142 23.65 -30.32 4.17
C GLY A 142 22.14 -30.26 3.84
N SER A 143 21.49 -29.09 3.82
CA SER A 143 20.05 -28.96 3.49
C SER A 143 19.81 -27.86 2.46
N GLY A 144 19.18 -28.19 1.34
CA GLY A 144 18.86 -27.27 0.24
C GLY A 144 17.78 -26.22 0.54
N ALA A 145 17.43 -25.99 1.81
CA ALA A 145 16.40 -25.05 2.21
C ALA A 145 16.85 -23.60 1.96
N LYS A 146 16.28 -22.97 0.93
CA LYS A 146 16.47 -21.55 0.59
C LYS A 146 15.19 -20.77 0.87
N LEU A 147 15.33 -19.46 1.12
CA LEU A 147 14.17 -18.56 1.09
C LEU A 147 13.52 -18.61 -0.28
N THR A 148 12.19 -18.63 -0.30
CA THR A 148 11.43 -18.63 -1.55
C THR A 148 11.69 -17.33 -2.31
N ASP A 149 11.74 -17.40 -3.65
CA ASP A 149 11.94 -16.19 -4.46
C ASP A 149 10.77 -15.20 -4.30
N PHE A 150 9.59 -15.72 -3.97
CA PHE A 150 8.44 -14.92 -3.57
C PHE A 150 8.75 -14.05 -2.35
N GLN A 151 9.27 -14.63 -1.25
CA GLN A 151 9.62 -13.90 -0.03
C GLN A 151 10.66 -12.80 -0.30
N LYS A 152 11.71 -13.10 -1.07
CA LYS A 152 12.75 -12.10 -1.40
C LYS A 152 12.18 -10.93 -2.20
N THR A 153 11.41 -11.25 -3.24
CA THR A 153 10.81 -10.27 -4.15
C THR A 153 9.87 -9.35 -3.40
N THR A 154 9.01 -9.92 -2.57
CA THR A 154 8.04 -9.17 -1.78
C THR A 154 8.69 -8.22 -0.77
N VAL A 155 9.79 -8.63 -0.12
CA VAL A 155 10.55 -7.74 0.78
C VAL A 155 11.13 -6.55 0.02
N ILE A 156 11.77 -6.79 -1.14
CA ILE A 156 12.36 -5.71 -1.95
C ILE A 156 11.29 -4.72 -2.43
N GLN A 157 10.17 -5.22 -2.96
CA GLN A 157 9.04 -4.38 -3.38
C GLN A 157 8.56 -3.49 -2.24
N SER A 158 8.36 -4.09 -1.07
CA SER A 158 7.86 -3.39 0.10
C SER A 158 8.85 -2.34 0.65
N CYS A 159 10.16 -2.58 0.59
CA CYS A 159 11.17 -1.57 0.93
C CYS A 159 11.12 -0.35 -0.01
N LEU A 160 11.00 -0.58 -1.32
CA LEU A 160 10.89 0.52 -2.29
C LEU A 160 9.64 1.37 -2.05
N ILE A 161 8.51 0.72 -1.77
CA ILE A 161 7.26 1.39 -1.44
C ILE A 161 7.42 2.20 -0.15
N CYS A 162 8.04 1.62 0.89
CA CYS A 162 8.31 2.34 2.14
C CYS A 162 9.12 3.62 1.90
N CYS A 163 10.17 3.56 1.08
CA CYS A 163 10.98 4.74 0.78
C CYS A 163 10.14 5.88 0.16
N LEU A 164 9.22 5.55 -0.75
CA LEU A 164 8.33 6.54 -1.36
C LEU A 164 7.40 7.19 -0.33
N PHE A 165 6.74 6.39 0.52
CA PHE A 165 5.81 6.90 1.53
C PHE A 165 6.51 7.74 2.60
N VAL A 166 7.69 7.30 3.07
CA VAL A 166 8.49 8.07 4.04
C VAL A 166 8.95 9.39 3.44
N LEU A 167 9.44 9.36 2.19
CA LEU A 167 9.87 10.58 1.50
C LEU A 167 8.70 11.55 1.30
N CYS A 168 7.53 11.05 0.90
CA CYS A 168 6.33 11.87 0.74
C CYS A 168 5.94 12.55 2.06
N GLY A 169 5.76 11.78 3.14
CA GLY A 169 5.39 12.33 4.46
C GLY A 169 6.42 13.31 5.01
N ALA A 170 7.72 13.05 4.80
CA ALA A 170 8.78 13.96 5.23
C ALA A 170 8.74 15.31 4.49
N ILE A 171 8.45 15.31 3.18
CA ILE A 171 8.34 16.54 2.39
C ILE A 171 7.10 17.34 2.81
N TYR A 172 5.95 16.70 2.98
CA TYR A 172 4.72 17.38 3.41
C TYR A 172 4.85 17.96 4.82
N ASN A 173 5.39 17.21 5.78
CA ASN A 173 5.70 17.76 7.11
C ASN A 173 6.66 18.93 7.02
N TYR A 174 7.71 18.87 6.20
CA TYR A 174 8.61 19.99 6.01
C TYR A 174 7.88 21.23 5.48
N MET A 175 7.00 21.05 4.50
CA MET A 175 6.21 22.12 3.90
C MET A 175 5.26 22.78 4.90
N ASP A 176 4.70 21.99 5.84
CA ASP A 176 3.80 22.49 6.90
C ASP A 176 4.55 23.33 7.96
N TYR A 177 5.83 23.09 8.23
CA TYR A 177 6.60 23.83 9.27
C TYR A 177 7.51 24.94 8.74
N TYR A 178 8.09 24.76 7.55
CA TYR A 178 9.15 25.63 7.02
C TYR A 178 8.73 26.37 5.73
N GLY A 179 7.49 26.16 5.29
CA GLY A 179 6.92 26.77 4.10
C GLY A 179 7.09 25.95 2.82
N ALA A 180 6.31 26.30 1.81
CA ALA A 180 6.11 25.52 0.59
C ALA A 180 6.66 26.23 -0.66
N PRO A 181 7.98 26.20 -0.93
CA PRO A 181 8.50 26.73 -2.19
C PRO A 181 7.98 25.89 -3.36
N VAL A 182 7.59 26.55 -4.47
CA VAL A 182 6.89 25.94 -5.62
C VAL A 182 7.62 24.71 -6.19
N SER A 183 8.95 24.70 -6.18
CA SER A 183 9.77 23.57 -6.62
C SER A 183 9.55 22.33 -5.75
N LEU A 184 9.48 22.52 -4.43
CA LEU A 184 9.24 21.45 -3.47
C LEU A 184 7.80 20.95 -3.55
N VAL A 185 6.82 21.84 -3.77
CA VAL A 185 5.42 21.45 -4.00
C VAL A 185 5.31 20.56 -5.24
N THR A 186 5.91 20.98 -6.36
CA THR A 186 5.91 20.18 -7.60
C THR A 186 6.56 18.81 -7.40
N PHE A 187 7.66 18.76 -6.63
CA PHE A 187 8.32 17.50 -6.33
C PHE A 187 7.45 16.59 -5.43
N SER A 188 6.78 17.18 -4.43
CA SER A 188 5.88 16.47 -3.51
C SER A 188 4.71 15.83 -4.26
N THR A 189 4.10 16.53 -5.22
CA THR A 189 2.97 16.00 -5.99
C THR A 189 3.37 14.85 -6.90
N ILE A 190 4.57 14.90 -7.50
CA ILE A 190 5.13 13.79 -8.30
C ILE A 190 5.36 12.56 -7.40
N ILE A 191 5.94 12.75 -6.21
CA ILE A 191 6.19 11.67 -5.26
C ILE A 191 4.88 11.08 -4.76
N TRP A 192 3.90 11.91 -4.43
CA TRP A 192 2.58 11.48 -3.99
C TRP A 192 1.90 10.61 -5.06
N GLN A 193 1.92 11.04 -6.33
CA GLN A 193 1.44 10.22 -7.45
C GLN A 193 2.22 8.90 -7.59
N ALA A 194 3.55 8.93 -7.39
CA ALA A 194 4.39 7.74 -7.42
C ALA A 194 4.09 6.77 -6.26
N CYS A 195 3.67 7.26 -5.09
CA CYS A 195 3.25 6.42 -3.96
C CYS A 195 2.05 5.54 -4.32
N HIS A 196 1.16 6.00 -5.20
CA HIS A 196 0.00 5.24 -5.63
C HIS A 196 0.25 4.50 -6.95
N GLY A 197 0.58 5.21 -8.02
CA GLY A 197 0.78 4.62 -9.35
C GLY A 197 2.08 3.80 -9.47
N GLY A 198 3.14 4.24 -8.79
CA GLY A 198 4.43 3.55 -8.82
C GLY A 198 4.39 2.19 -8.12
N THR A 199 3.56 2.01 -7.10
CA THR A 199 3.42 0.70 -6.41
C THR A 199 2.98 -0.40 -7.38
N VAL A 200 2.04 -0.12 -8.28
CA VAL A 200 1.55 -1.08 -9.28
C VAL A 200 2.67 -1.46 -10.24
N ILE A 201 3.45 -0.48 -10.70
CA ILE A 201 4.61 -0.71 -11.58
C ILE A 201 5.66 -1.57 -10.86
N ILE A 202 5.98 -1.26 -9.60
CA ILE A 202 6.87 -2.07 -8.76
C ILE A 202 6.35 -3.50 -8.62
N TYR A 203 5.05 -3.69 -8.39
CA TYR A 203 4.47 -5.02 -8.31
C TYR A 203 4.60 -5.79 -9.62
N LEU A 204 4.34 -5.16 -10.77
CA LEU A 204 4.46 -5.79 -12.09
C LEU A 204 5.90 -6.15 -12.45
N ILE A 205 6.87 -5.29 -12.19
CA ILE A 205 8.29 -5.55 -12.53
C ILE A 205 8.82 -6.76 -11.75
N PHE A 206 8.53 -6.81 -10.46
CA PHE A 206 9.16 -7.74 -9.54
C PHE A 206 8.35 -9.04 -9.36
N ASN A 207 7.01 -9.04 -9.49
CA ASN A 207 6.19 -10.24 -9.30
C ASN A 207 5.97 -11.03 -10.61
N LYS A 208 6.83 -12.03 -10.87
CA LYS A 208 6.70 -12.94 -12.04
C LYS A 208 5.36 -13.68 -12.08
N THR A 209 4.86 -14.14 -10.94
CA THR A 209 3.56 -14.86 -10.86
C THR A 209 2.42 -13.94 -11.30
N LEU A 210 2.38 -12.71 -10.78
CA LEU A 210 1.37 -11.73 -11.15
C LEU A 210 1.41 -11.40 -12.64
N ARG A 211 2.60 -11.22 -13.23
CA ARG A 211 2.74 -10.99 -14.68
C ARG A 211 2.22 -12.17 -15.50
N ASN A 212 2.54 -13.39 -15.09
CA ASN A 212 2.11 -14.58 -15.80
C ASN A 212 0.58 -14.74 -15.75
N GLU A 213 -0.03 -14.47 -14.60
CA GLU A 213 -1.49 -14.48 -14.46
C GLU A 213 -2.15 -13.35 -15.26
N MET A 214 -1.67 -12.11 -15.15
CA MET A 214 -2.15 -10.98 -15.96
C MET A 214 -2.04 -11.26 -17.46
N SER A 215 -0.92 -11.82 -17.91
CA SER A 215 -0.71 -12.22 -19.31
C SER A 215 -1.68 -13.33 -19.73
N ARG A 216 -1.97 -14.30 -18.85
CA ARG A 216 -3.00 -15.32 -19.10
C ARG A 216 -4.36 -14.67 -19.31
N TYR A 217 -4.81 -13.79 -18.41
CA TYR A 217 -6.11 -13.12 -18.53
C TYR A 217 -6.22 -12.19 -19.76
N LEU A 218 -5.14 -11.49 -20.11
CA LEU A 218 -5.15 -10.53 -21.22
C LEU A 218 -4.94 -11.17 -22.59
N ILE A 219 -4.17 -12.26 -22.69
CA ILE A 219 -3.77 -12.88 -23.97
C ILE A 219 -4.55 -14.18 -24.27
N LYS A 220 -4.90 -14.97 -23.25
CA LYS A 220 -5.62 -16.24 -23.43
C LYS A 220 -7.03 -16.11 -22.84
N ARG A 221 -8.07 -16.25 -23.67
CA ARG A 221 -9.47 -16.34 -23.17
C ARG A 221 -9.51 -17.35 -22.02
N PRO A 222 -10.07 -17.00 -20.85
CA PRO A 222 -9.97 -17.87 -19.69
C PRO A 222 -10.79 -19.14 -19.93
N ALA A 223 -10.11 -20.28 -20.06
CA ALA A 223 -10.71 -21.52 -19.62
C ALA A 223 -10.78 -21.42 -18.10
N VAL A 224 -11.95 -21.04 -17.57
CA VAL A 224 -12.19 -20.99 -16.14
C VAL A 224 -12.05 -22.41 -15.59
N ILE A 225 -10.87 -22.73 -15.08
CA ILE A 225 -10.67 -23.86 -14.18
C ILE A 225 -10.36 -23.25 -12.83
N VAL A 226 -11.40 -23.07 -12.02
CA VAL A 226 -11.27 -22.77 -10.60
C VAL A 226 -10.75 -24.06 -9.94
N SER A 227 -9.44 -24.22 -9.87
CA SER A 227 -8.82 -25.12 -8.90
C SER A 227 -8.45 -24.30 -7.67
N VAL A 228 -9.37 -24.26 -6.71
CA VAL A 228 -9.01 -23.90 -5.33
C VAL A 228 -8.02 -24.98 -4.87
N SER A 229 -6.74 -24.65 -4.82
CA SER A 229 -5.74 -25.49 -4.17
C SER A 229 -6.03 -25.47 -2.67
N MET A 230 -6.90 -26.38 -2.24
CA MET A 230 -7.01 -26.75 -0.83
C MET A 230 -5.67 -27.38 -0.45
N TYR A 231 -4.99 -26.79 0.53
CA TYR A 231 -3.89 -27.46 1.23
C TYR A 231 -4.39 -28.85 1.65
N PRO A 232 -3.73 -29.96 1.27
CA PRO A 232 -4.21 -31.28 1.65
C PRO A 232 -3.97 -31.44 3.15
N SER A 233 -5.05 -31.36 3.93
CA SER A 233 -5.13 -32.05 5.21
C SER A 233 -5.20 -33.54 4.91
N GLU A 234 -4.13 -34.25 5.24
CA GLU A 234 -4.07 -35.69 5.49
C GLU A 234 -4.77 -36.62 4.47
N GLY A 235 -3.94 -37.25 3.63
CA GLY A 235 -4.06 -38.64 3.24
C GLY A 235 -5.41 -39.15 2.74
N LYS A 236 -5.73 -38.93 1.45
CA LYS A 236 -6.46 -39.90 0.61
C LYS A 236 -6.25 -39.60 -0.86
N LEU A 237 -5.69 -40.56 -1.59
CA LEU A 237 -5.61 -40.59 -3.05
C LEU A 237 -7.03 -40.66 -3.62
N ILE A 238 -7.46 -39.62 -4.34
CA ILE A 238 -8.70 -39.66 -5.14
C ILE A 238 -8.30 -39.90 -6.59
N HIS A 239 -8.83 -40.99 -7.13
CA HIS A 239 -8.66 -41.45 -8.50
C HIS A 239 -9.25 -40.42 -9.47
N ASN A 240 -8.45 -39.93 -10.42
CA ASN A 240 -8.95 -39.07 -11.49
C ASN A 240 -9.81 -39.89 -12.45
N THR A 241 -11.05 -39.46 -12.69
CA THR A 241 -11.87 -39.90 -13.83
C THR A 241 -11.90 -38.76 -14.84
N THR A 242 -11.27 -38.95 -15.99
CA THR A 242 -11.29 -38.03 -17.12
C THR A 242 -12.59 -38.21 -17.91
N THR A 243 -13.46 -37.20 -17.92
CA THR A 243 -14.51 -37.08 -18.92
C THR A 243 -14.30 -35.78 -19.70
N GLY A 244 -13.61 -35.89 -20.84
CA GLY A 244 -13.64 -34.85 -21.87
C GLY A 244 -14.98 -34.88 -22.61
N PRO A 245 -15.43 -33.76 -23.20
CA PRO A 245 -16.66 -33.74 -23.98
C PRO A 245 -16.42 -34.41 -25.34
N LYS A 246 -17.16 -35.48 -25.61
CA LYS A 246 -17.35 -36.01 -26.96
C LYS A 246 -18.24 -35.03 -27.72
N LEU A 247 -17.67 -34.30 -28.69
CA LEU A 247 -18.45 -33.69 -29.76
C LEU A 247 -18.36 -34.62 -30.98
N GLY A 248 -19.49 -35.18 -31.38
CA GLY A 248 -19.66 -35.84 -32.66
C GLY A 248 -21.06 -35.53 -33.16
N LEU A 249 -21.16 -34.92 -34.34
CA LEU A 249 -21.82 -35.44 -35.56
C LEU A 249 -22.23 -34.27 -36.48
N PHE A 250 -21.90 -34.49 -37.77
CA PHE A 250 -22.24 -33.77 -39.01
C PHE A 250 -21.66 -32.38 -39.23
#